data_AF-A0A9D5ZP05-F1
#
_entry.id   AF-A0A9D5ZP05-F1
#
_cell.length_a   1.000
_cell.length_b   1.000
_cell.length_c   1.000
_cell.angle_alpha   90.00
_cell.angle_beta   90.00
_cell.angle_gamma   90.00
#
_symmetry.space_group_name_H-M   'P 1'
#
loop_
_entity.id
_entity.type
_entity.pdbx_description
1 polymer ?
#
loop_
_entity_poly.entity_id
_entity_poly.type
_entity_poly.pdbx_seq_one_letter_code
_entity_poly.pdbx_strand_id
1 'polypeptide(L)'
;MLRLGAEIHNMGQMKKNDIFNLRLKLLITMCSSYLKDYPLGKFRIDAIKNNASIISNENLDFSYHYNIEINMGMEQVLYQRIKLLSIMAKAFSSGYPMGDIRKKAIRENIENITEILAINSQFNDIKFLKVA
;
A
#
# COMPACT_ATOMS: atom_id res chain seq x y z
N MET A 1 -30.27 4.30 8.50
CA MET A 1 -28.82 4.03 8.43
C MET A 1 -28.11 5.27 8.96
N LEU A 2 -27.37 5.18 10.07
CA LEU A 2 -26.65 6.33 10.62
C LEU A 2 -25.47 6.65 9.69
N ARG A 3 -25.41 7.88 9.17
CA ARG A 3 -24.25 8.32 8.38
C ARG A 3 -23.17 8.77 9.35
N LEU A 4 -22.07 8.00 9.41
CA LEU A 4 -20.87 8.34 10.17
C LEU A 4 -19.84 8.92 9.19
N GLY A 5 -19.46 10.18 9.37
CA GLY A 5 -18.46 10.87 8.54
C GLY A 5 -18.74 12.37 8.41
N ALA A 6 -17.84 13.08 7.73
CA ALA A 6 -17.98 14.51 7.48
C ALA A 6 -19.26 14.84 6.67
N GLU A 7 -19.80 16.03 6.89
CA GLU A 7 -20.90 16.57 6.07
C GLU A 7 -20.44 16.71 4.59
N ILE A 8 -21.39 16.65 3.64
CA ILE A 8 -21.06 16.57 2.19
C ILE A 8 -20.16 17.72 1.74
N HIS A 9 -20.40 18.93 2.25
CA HIS A 9 -19.60 20.11 1.93
C HIS A 9 -18.21 20.10 2.57
N ASN A 10 -17.97 19.24 3.56
CA ASN A 10 -16.68 19.03 4.23
C ASN A 10 -15.93 17.81 3.68
N MET A 11 -16.51 17.09 2.71
CA MET A 11 -15.84 15.97 2.04
C MET A 11 -14.91 16.52 0.96
N GLY A 12 -13.59 16.43 1.19
CA GLY A 12 -12.59 16.74 0.18
C GLY A 12 -12.70 15.79 -1.03
N GLN A 13 -12.45 16.30 -2.24
CA GLN A 13 -12.33 15.45 -3.42
C GLN A 13 -11.13 14.53 -3.28
N MET A 14 -11.36 13.22 -3.37
CA MET A 14 -10.29 12.24 -3.42
C MET A 14 -9.67 12.20 -4.80
N LYS A 15 -8.37 12.48 -4.90
CA LYS A 15 -7.61 12.31 -6.13
C LYS A 15 -7.33 10.81 -6.33
N LYS A 16 -7.01 10.42 -7.57
CA LYS A 16 -6.61 9.03 -7.90
C LYS A 16 -5.48 8.54 -6.98
N ASN A 17 -4.52 9.41 -6.70
CA ASN A 17 -3.37 9.12 -5.82
C ASN A 17 -3.81 8.80 -4.39
N ASP A 18 -4.81 9.52 -3.86
CA ASP A 18 -5.33 9.28 -2.50
C ASP A 18 -5.98 7.90 -2.41
N ILE A 19 -6.75 7.53 -3.45
CA ILE A 19 -7.38 6.21 -3.55
C ILE A 19 -6.31 5.12 -3.60
N PHE A 20 -5.28 5.29 -4.44
CA PHE A 20 -4.19 4.33 -4.53
C PHE A 20 -3.46 4.18 -3.19
N ASN A 21 -3.11 5.29 -2.54
CA ASN A 21 -2.42 5.28 -1.26
C ASN A 21 -3.23 4.58 -0.17
N LEU A 22 -4.56 4.79 -0.13
CA LEU A 22 -5.44 4.07 0.78
C LEU A 22 -5.49 2.57 0.47
N ARG A 23 -5.57 2.20 -0.81
CA ARG A 23 -5.54 0.79 -1.22
C ARG A 23 -4.23 0.12 -0.83
N LEU A 24 -3.10 0.79 -1.05
CA LEU A 24 -1.78 0.28 -0.67
C LEU A 24 -1.67 0.08 0.85
N LYS A 25 -2.07 1.08 1.65
CA LYS A 25 -2.11 0.98 3.12
C LYS A 25 -3.00 -0.17 3.59
N LEU A 26 -4.15 -0.35 2.94
CA LEU A 26 -5.06 -1.46 3.23
C LEU A 26 -4.41 -2.80 2.91
N LEU A 27 -3.74 -2.93 1.75
CA LEU A 27 -3.04 -4.15 1.36
C LEU A 27 -1.92 -4.50 2.35
N ILE A 28 -1.10 -3.52 2.73
CA ILE A 28 -0.05 -3.69 3.75
C ILE A 28 -0.66 -4.21 5.05
N THR A 29 -1.73 -3.56 5.53
CA THR A 29 -2.40 -3.96 6.78
C THR A 29 -2.95 -5.39 6.72
N MET A 30 -3.55 -5.78 5.60
CA MET A 30 -4.05 -7.14 5.39
C MET A 30 -2.93 -8.17 5.38
N CYS A 31 -1.82 -7.89 4.69
CA CYS A 31 -0.65 -8.76 4.66
C CYS A 31 0.01 -8.87 6.05
N SER A 32 0.14 -7.76 6.78
CA SER A 32 0.64 -7.76 8.16
C SER A 32 -0.25 -8.55 9.10
N SER A 33 -1.58 -8.50 8.90
CA SER A 33 -2.53 -9.29 9.69
C SER A 33 -2.37 -10.79 9.40
N TYR A 34 -2.22 -11.13 8.12
CA TYR A 34 -1.93 -12.51 7.71
C TYR A 34 -0.64 -13.05 8.35
N LEU A 35 0.43 -12.25 8.40
CA LEU A 35 1.71 -12.64 9.00
C LEU A 35 1.67 -12.82 10.52
N LYS A 36 0.63 -12.32 11.18
CA LYS A 36 0.37 -12.51 12.63
C LYS A 36 -0.64 -13.64 12.88
N ASP A 37 -0.90 -14.46 11.86
CA ASP A 37 -1.83 -15.59 11.90
C ASP A 37 -3.27 -15.20 12.30
N TYR A 38 -3.67 -13.95 12.03
CA TYR A 38 -5.08 -13.57 12.17
C TYR A 38 -5.93 -14.33 11.14
N PRO A 39 -7.11 -14.83 11.54
CA PRO A 39 -7.93 -15.65 10.66
C PRO A 39 -8.38 -14.85 9.44
N LEU A 40 -8.17 -15.39 8.24
CA LEU A 40 -8.70 -14.81 7.00
C LEU A 40 -9.99 -15.54 6.62
N GLY A 41 -11.13 -15.03 7.09
CA GLY A 41 -12.43 -15.52 6.62
C GLY A 41 -12.65 -15.17 5.14
N LYS A 42 -13.66 -15.79 4.51
CA LYS A 42 -13.98 -15.64 3.07
C LYS A 42 -13.96 -14.18 2.60
N PHE A 43 -14.64 -13.28 3.31
CA PHE A 43 -14.70 -11.86 2.96
C PHE A 43 -13.33 -11.17 2.98
N ARG A 44 -12.46 -11.51 3.93
CA ARG A 44 -11.10 -10.94 4.02
C ARG A 44 -10.23 -11.47 2.88
N ILE A 45 -10.35 -12.75 2.56
CA ILE A 45 -9.65 -13.36 1.42
C ILE A 45 -10.05 -12.66 0.12
N ASP A 46 -11.34 -12.49 -0.12
CA ASP A 46 -11.85 -11.85 -1.35
C ASP A 46 -11.44 -10.37 -1.41
N ALA A 47 -11.47 -9.65 -0.28
CA ALA A 47 -10.99 -8.28 -0.20
C ALA A 47 -9.49 -8.17 -0.54
N ILE A 48 -8.66 -9.10 -0.04
CA ILE A 48 -7.23 -9.15 -0.36
C ILE A 48 -7.01 -9.37 -1.86
N LYS A 49 -7.67 -10.37 -2.45
CA LYS A 49 -7.55 -10.67 -3.88
C LYS A 49 -7.93 -9.48 -4.74
N ASN A 50 -9.09 -8.87 -4.46
CA ASN A 50 -9.59 -7.73 -5.22
C ASN A 50 -8.66 -6.51 -5.08
N ASN A 51 -8.26 -6.17 -3.85
CA ASN A 51 -7.39 -5.02 -3.62
C ASN A 51 -6.00 -5.22 -4.23
N ALA A 52 -5.42 -6.41 -4.10
CA ALA A 52 -4.17 -6.76 -4.73
C ALA A 52 -4.25 -6.73 -6.26
N SER A 53 -5.39 -7.11 -6.85
CA SER A 53 -5.57 -7.05 -8.30
C SER A 53 -5.69 -5.63 -8.85
N ILE A 54 -6.30 -4.73 -8.09
CA ILE A 54 -6.38 -3.32 -8.48
C ILE A 54 -4.97 -2.72 -8.43
N ILE A 55 -4.25 -2.90 -7.31
CA ILE A 55 -2.87 -2.40 -7.15
C ILE A 55 -1.92 -2.98 -8.20
N SER A 56 -2.03 -4.26 -8.56
CA SER A 56 -1.14 -4.87 -9.55
C SER A 56 -1.31 -4.29 -10.96
N ASN A 57 -2.53 -3.84 -11.28
CA ASN A 57 -2.95 -3.40 -12.61
C ASN A 57 -2.90 -1.87 -12.77
N GLU A 58 -2.74 -1.12 -11.68
CA GLU A 58 -2.58 0.32 -11.76
C GLU A 58 -1.22 0.68 -12.38
N ASN A 59 -1.29 1.43 -13.48
CA ASN A 59 -0.13 2.09 -14.08
C ASN A 59 0.14 3.37 -13.29
N LEU A 60 1.06 3.26 -12.34
CA LEU A 60 1.42 4.37 -11.47
C LEU A 60 2.51 5.19 -12.13
N ASP A 61 2.21 6.45 -12.40
CA ASP A 61 3.21 7.48 -12.65
C ASP A 61 3.57 8.10 -11.30
N PHE A 62 4.56 7.51 -10.61
CA PHE A 62 4.85 7.88 -9.23
C PHE A 62 5.46 9.29 -9.10
N SER A 63 6.12 9.77 -10.16
CA SER A 63 6.60 11.15 -10.29
C SER A 63 5.50 12.17 -9.98
N TYR A 64 4.28 11.89 -10.44
CA TYR A 64 3.09 12.70 -10.21
C TYR A 64 2.37 12.38 -8.89
N HIS A 65 2.60 11.18 -8.33
CA HIS A 65 1.81 10.70 -7.19
C HIS A 65 2.28 11.19 -5.84
N TYR A 66 3.58 11.45 -5.70
CA TYR A 66 4.16 11.76 -4.40
C TYR A 66 4.67 13.20 -4.26
N ASN A 67 4.81 13.99 -5.34
CA ASN A 67 5.48 15.31 -5.30
C ASN A 67 6.88 15.25 -4.67
N ILE A 68 7.55 14.11 -4.78
CA ILE A 68 8.85 13.90 -4.18
C ILE A 68 9.87 13.98 -5.32
N GLU A 69 10.96 14.72 -5.08
CA GLU A 69 12.20 14.53 -5.82
C GLU A 69 12.79 13.17 -5.41
N ILE A 70 12.09 12.10 -5.76
CA ILE A 70 12.62 10.75 -5.60
C ILE A 70 13.69 10.67 -6.68
N ASN A 71 14.92 10.32 -6.30
CA ASN A 71 15.89 9.91 -7.30
C ASN A 71 15.23 8.79 -8.12
N MET A 72 15.10 8.95 -9.44
CA MET A 72 14.29 8.10 -10.34
C MET A 72 14.42 6.59 -10.08
N GLY A 73 15.57 6.13 -9.57
CA GLY A 73 15.78 4.74 -9.13
C GLY A 73 14.95 4.28 -7.92
N MET A 74 14.78 5.12 -6.89
CA MET A 74 14.00 4.79 -5.69
C MET A 74 12.50 4.65 -5.99
N GLU A 75 11.99 5.41 -6.97
CA GLU A 75 10.61 5.34 -7.45
C GLU A 75 10.33 3.98 -8.10
N GLN A 76 11.22 3.56 -9.00
CA GLN A 76 11.13 2.27 -9.67
C GLN A 76 11.23 1.10 -8.67
N VAL A 77 12.12 1.20 -7.69
CA VAL A 77 12.25 0.20 -6.62
C VAL A 77 10.95 0.11 -5.82
N LEU A 78 10.38 1.24 -5.39
CA LEU A 78 9.11 1.24 -4.65
C LEU A 78 8.00 0.57 -5.45
N TYR A 79 7.87 0.91 -6.74
CA TYR A 79 6.87 0.31 -7.62
C TYR A 79 7.03 -1.20 -7.76
N GLN A 80 8.25 -1.67 -7.98
CA GLN A 80 8.55 -3.10 -8.07
C GLN A 80 8.19 -3.83 -6.76
N ARG A 81 8.49 -3.24 -5.60
CA ARG A 81 8.16 -3.79 -4.29
C ARG A 81 6.66 -3.86 -4.06
N ILE A 82 5.92 -2.81 -4.43
CA ILE A 82 4.45 -2.79 -4.36
C ILE A 82 3.83 -3.87 -5.27
N LYS A 83 4.32 -4.00 -6.51
CA LYS A 83 3.88 -5.06 -7.42
C LYS A 83 4.17 -6.45 -6.85
N LEU A 84 5.37 -6.66 -6.32
CA LEU A 84 5.73 -7.92 -5.66
C LEU A 84 4.79 -8.24 -4.48
N LEU A 85 4.47 -7.24 -3.65
CA LEU A 85 3.53 -7.41 -2.53
C LEU A 85 2.14 -7.84 -3.04
N SER A 86 1.66 -7.23 -4.12
CA SER A 86 0.37 -7.58 -4.71
C SER A 86 0.32 -9.03 -5.21
N ILE A 87 1.41 -9.52 -5.80
CA ILE A 87 1.53 -10.91 -6.26
C ILE A 87 1.57 -11.87 -5.08
N MET A 88 2.39 -11.58 -4.07
CA MET A 88 2.46 -12.38 -2.84
C MET A 88 1.09 -12.44 -2.13
N ALA A 89 0.38 -11.32 -2.09
CA ALA A 89 -0.95 -11.22 -1.50
C ALA A 89 -1.98 -12.09 -2.23
N LYS A 90 -1.99 -12.04 -3.56
CA LYS A 90 -2.82 -12.94 -4.38
C LYS A 90 -2.47 -14.40 -4.13
N ALA A 91 -1.19 -14.74 -4.00
CA ALA A 91 -0.77 -16.11 -3.75
C ALA A 91 -1.32 -16.63 -2.41
N PHE A 92 -1.05 -15.98 -1.28
CA PHE A 92 -1.49 -16.56 0.00
C PHE A 92 -3.03 -16.55 0.14
N SER A 93 -3.71 -15.54 -0.41
CA SER A 93 -5.17 -15.48 -0.40
C SER A 93 -5.81 -16.51 -1.34
N SER A 94 -5.09 -17.01 -2.33
CA SER A 94 -5.55 -18.10 -3.21
C SER A 94 -5.25 -19.49 -2.65
N GLY A 95 -4.78 -19.58 -1.40
CA GLY A 95 -4.52 -20.86 -0.72
C GLY A 95 -3.18 -21.50 -1.08
N TYR A 96 -2.29 -20.77 -1.77
CA TYR A 96 -0.94 -21.27 -1.97
C TYR A 96 -0.24 -21.39 -0.61
N PRO A 97 0.51 -22.48 -0.38
CA PRO A 97 1.17 -22.71 0.90
C PRO A 97 2.16 -21.60 1.18
N MET A 98 2.25 -21.08 2.40
CA MET A 98 3.24 -20.07 2.80
C MET A 98 3.98 -20.54 4.05
N GLY A 99 5.03 -21.33 3.82
CA GLY A 99 6.00 -21.66 4.87
C GLY A 99 6.77 -20.41 5.33
N ASP A 100 7.59 -20.59 6.36
CA ASP A 100 8.26 -19.49 7.05
C ASP A 100 9.12 -18.61 6.13
N ILE A 101 9.80 -19.23 5.16
CA ILE A 101 10.61 -18.51 4.16
C ILE A 101 9.75 -17.52 3.35
N ARG A 102 8.57 -17.95 2.90
CA ARG A 102 7.66 -17.08 2.12
C ARG A 102 7.03 -16.00 2.99
N LYS A 103 6.65 -16.34 4.23
CA LYS A 103 6.19 -15.35 5.22
C LYS A 103 7.28 -14.30 5.53
N LYS A 104 8.54 -14.72 5.65
CA LYS A 104 9.68 -13.81 5.83
C LYS A 104 9.87 -12.87 4.64
N ALA A 105 9.80 -13.39 3.42
CA ALA A 105 9.90 -12.56 2.21
C ALA A 105 8.77 -11.51 2.11
N ILE A 106 7.55 -11.85 2.52
CA ILE A 106 6.44 -10.88 2.60
C ILE A 106 6.76 -9.79 3.62
N ARG A 107 7.26 -10.18 4.80
CA ARG A 107 7.61 -9.24 5.88
C ARG A 107 8.69 -8.25 5.45
N GLU A 108 9.79 -8.75 4.89
CA GLU A 108 10.89 -7.92 4.38
C GLU A 108 10.40 -6.98 3.27
N ASN A 109 9.52 -7.45 2.38
CA ASN A 109 8.97 -6.61 1.32
C ASN A 109 8.07 -5.50 1.87
N ILE A 110 7.28 -5.76 2.91
CA ILE A 110 6.49 -4.74 3.60
C ILE A 110 7.42 -3.71 4.27
N GLU A 111 8.44 -4.15 4.98
CA GLU A 111 9.42 -3.28 5.66
C GLU A 111 10.07 -2.33 4.66
N ASN A 112 10.56 -2.84 3.53
CA ASN A 112 11.13 -2.03 2.44
C ASN A 112 10.16 -0.97 1.93
N ILE A 113 8.89 -1.34 1.66
CA ILE A 113 7.88 -0.38 1.20
C ILE A 113 7.66 0.71 2.25
N THR A 114 7.50 0.32 3.52
CA THR A 114 7.24 1.28 4.60
C THR A 114 8.42 2.21 4.87
N GLU A 115 9.66 1.72 4.76
CA GLU A 115 10.87 2.52 4.93
C GLU A 115 10.96 3.58 3.83
N ILE A 116 10.80 3.19 2.57
CA ILE A 116 10.82 4.13 1.43
C ILE A 116 9.70 5.19 1.60
N LEU A 117 8.49 4.77 2.00
CA LEU A 117 7.39 5.71 2.25
C LEU A 117 7.64 6.65 3.45
N ALA A 118 8.31 6.17 4.50
CA ALA A 118 8.65 6.98 5.68
C ALA A 118 9.70 8.04 5.36
N ILE A 119 10.79 7.64 4.68
CA ILE A 119 11.82 8.55 4.17
C ILE A 119 11.18 9.67 3.35
N ASN A 120 10.26 9.28 2.48
CA ASN A 120 9.49 10.17 1.61
C ASN A 120 8.61 11.17 2.37
N SER A 121 7.94 10.75 3.45
CA SER A 121 7.17 11.67 4.31
C SER A 121 8.05 12.70 5.01
N GLN A 122 9.23 12.29 5.50
CA GLN A 122 10.17 13.20 6.17
C GLN A 122 10.72 14.27 5.21
N PHE A 123 10.99 13.92 3.95
CA PHE A 123 11.44 14.91 2.96
C PHE A 123 10.37 15.97 2.64
N ASN A 124 9.09 15.60 2.63
CA ASN A 124 8.00 16.54 2.41
C ASN A 124 7.83 17.51 3.61
N ASP A 125 8.00 17.01 4.84
CA ASP A 125 7.94 17.85 6.04
C ASP A 125 9.11 18.87 6.09
N ILE A 126 10.32 18.45 5.71
CA ILE A 126 11.50 19.35 5.66
C ILE A 126 11.32 20.44 4.59
N LYS A 127 10.72 20.12 3.43
CA LYS A 127 10.43 21.12 2.39
C LYS A 127 9.37 22.12 2.84
N PHE A 128 8.35 21.69 3.57
CA PHE A 128 7.33 22.57 4.14
C PHE A 128 7.94 23.58 5.13
N LEU A 129 8.90 23.16 5.95
CA LEU A 129 9.60 24.02 6.91
C LEU A 129 10.50 25.09 6.29
N LYS A 130 10.92 24.94 5.02
CA LYS A 130 11.79 25.92 4.33
C LYS A 130 11.05 27.10 3.71
N VAL A 131 9.72 27.16 3.82
CA VAL A 131 8.87 28.22 3.25
C VAL A 131 8.24 29.10 4.34
N ALA A 132 8.67 28.95 5.60
CA ALA A 132 8.24 29.76 6.74
C ALA A 132 9.34 30.75 7.18
#